data_AF-A0A2I0HQW7-F1
#
_entry.id   AF-A0A2I0HQW7-F1
#
_cell.length_a   1.000
_cell.length_b   1.000
_cell.length_c   1.000
_cell.angle_alpha   90.00
_cell.angle_beta   90.00
_cell.angle_gamma   90.00
#
_symmetry.space_group_name_H-M   'P 1'
#
loop_
_entity.id
_entity.type
_entity.pdbx_description
1 polymer ?
#
loop_
_entity_poly.entity_id
_entity_poly.type
_entity_poly.pdbx_seq_one_letter_code
_entity_poly.pdbx_strand_id
1 'polypeptide(L)'
;VDDTLGVFHTHAVAGLMGGLLTGLFADPALCELIAPIPDSRGAFYGGSGRIQFLKQIVAALFVIGWNIVSTSAICLAIKLFVPLRMPDEQLMIGDDAVHGEEAYALWGDGDKYDPTNSSNWPGQSFPEANPINMASPYINVARGVTVNL
;
A
#
# COMPACT_ATOMS: atom_id res chain seq x y z
N VAL A 1 3.23 5.37 10.80
CA VAL A 1 2.60 4.07 10.45
C VAL A 1 2.37 4.13 8.96
N ASP A 2 3.02 3.25 8.23
CA ASP A 2 2.99 3.23 6.77
C ASP A 2 2.29 1.93 6.33
N ASP A 3 1.30 2.05 5.45
CA ASP A 3 0.52 0.94 4.89
C ASP A 3 0.74 0.97 3.39
N THR A 4 1.86 0.37 2.98
CA THR A 4 2.44 0.51 1.64
C THR A 4 1.51 0.08 0.52
N LEU A 5 0.59 -0.84 0.80
CA LEU A 5 -0.41 -1.33 -0.17
C LEU A 5 -1.82 -0.78 0.09
N GLY A 6 -2.00 0.07 1.10
CA GLY A 6 -3.30 0.60 1.48
C GLY A 6 -4.29 -0.46 1.97
N VAL A 7 -3.80 -1.59 2.50
CA VAL A 7 -4.63 -2.75 2.89
C VAL A 7 -5.59 -2.37 4.01
N PHE A 8 -5.17 -1.56 4.96
CA PHE A 8 -5.98 -1.23 6.13
C PHE A 8 -7.26 -0.49 5.74
N HIS A 9 -7.16 0.55 4.90
CA HIS A 9 -8.33 1.33 4.51
C HIS A 9 -9.22 0.59 3.50
N THR A 10 -8.61 -0.12 2.53
CA THR A 10 -9.36 -0.84 1.49
C THR A 10 -10.00 -2.13 1.97
N HIS A 11 -9.42 -2.81 2.96
CA HIS A 11 -9.91 -4.11 3.44
C HIS A 11 -10.49 -4.03 4.85
N ALA A 12 -9.74 -3.52 5.83
CA ALA A 12 -10.19 -3.53 7.22
C ALA A 12 -11.36 -2.55 7.45
N VAL A 13 -11.23 -1.31 6.98
CA VAL A 13 -12.30 -0.30 7.13
C VAL A 13 -13.50 -0.65 6.25
N ALA A 14 -13.26 -0.98 4.98
CA ALA A 14 -14.34 -1.36 4.07
C ALA A 14 -15.07 -2.63 4.53
N GLY A 15 -14.34 -3.65 5.00
CA GLY A 15 -14.91 -4.89 5.52
C GLY A 15 -15.73 -4.68 6.78
N LEU A 16 -15.26 -3.85 7.72
CA LEU A 16 -16.03 -3.48 8.91
C LEU A 16 -17.32 -2.76 8.50
N MET A 17 -17.23 -1.77 7.62
CA MET A 17 -18.40 -1.04 7.12
C MET A 17 -19.40 -1.99 6.44
N GLY A 18 -18.93 -2.90 5.59
CA GLY A 18 -19.77 -3.89 4.90
C GLY A 18 -20.49 -4.83 5.87
N GLY A 19 -19.80 -5.32 6.91
CA GLY A 19 -20.40 -6.15 7.95
C GLY A 19 -21.48 -5.41 8.76
N LEU A 20 -21.21 -4.16 9.14
CA LEU A 20 -22.18 -3.32 9.85
C LEU A 20 -23.41 -3.03 9.00
N LEU A 21 -23.21 -2.66 7.73
CA LEU A 21 -24.30 -2.40 6.78
C LEU A 21 -25.12 -3.67 6.54
N THR A 22 -24.49 -4.84 6.46
CA THR A 22 -25.21 -6.12 6.39
C THR A 22 -26.07 -6.33 7.64
N GLY A 23 -25.55 -6.02 8.82
CA GLY A 23 -26.31 -6.10 10.08
C GLY A 23 -27.54 -5.18 10.12
N LEU A 24 -27.51 -4.05 9.40
CA LEU A 24 -28.62 -3.09 9.33
C LEU A 24 -29.62 -3.40 8.20
N PHE A 25 -29.11 -3.70 7.01
CA PHE A 25 -29.84 -3.70 5.73
C PHE A 25 -30.04 -5.09 5.12
N ALA A 26 -29.69 -6.18 5.80
CA ALA A 26 -29.95 -7.53 5.29
C ALA A 26 -31.45 -7.74 5.01
N ASP A 27 -31.82 -7.78 3.74
CA ASP A 27 -33.20 -7.89 3.29
C ASP A 27 -33.77 -9.29 3.60
N PRO A 28 -34.92 -9.41 4.27
CA PRO A 28 -35.48 -10.71 4.64
C PRO A 28 -35.79 -11.62 3.44
N ALA A 29 -36.31 -11.07 2.34
CA ALA A 29 -36.67 -11.87 1.17
C ALA A 29 -35.42 -12.41 0.46
N LEU A 30 -34.35 -11.60 0.39
CA LEU A 30 -33.06 -12.09 -0.08
C LEU A 30 -32.47 -13.12 0.87
N CYS A 31 -32.52 -12.88 2.19
CA CYS A 31 -32.01 -13.84 3.16
C CYS A 31 -32.73 -15.19 3.09
N GLU A 32 -34.04 -15.24 2.89
CA GLU A 32 -34.78 -16.49 2.69
C GLU A 32 -34.37 -17.23 1.41
N LEU A 33 -33.95 -16.50 0.37
CA LEU A 33 -33.52 -17.09 -0.89
C LEU A 33 -32.10 -17.65 -0.85
N ILE A 34 -31.16 -16.95 -0.19
CA ILE A 34 -29.72 -17.24 -0.28
C ILE A 34 -29.06 -17.66 1.05
N ALA A 35 -29.62 -17.26 2.19
CA ALA A 35 -28.99 -17.51 3.48
C ALA A 35 -29.38 -18.90 4.00
N PRO A 36 -28.43 -19.69 4.54
CA PRO A 36 -28.71 -21.00 5.10
C PRO A 36 -29.48 -20.95 6.43
N ILE A 37 -29.61 -19.76 7.03
CA ILE A 37 -30.23 -19.57 8.34
C ILE A 37 -31.62 -18.96 8.13
N PRO A 38 -32.70 -19.69 8.47
CA PRO A 38 -34.05 -19.18 8.31
C PRO A 38 -34.29 -17.95 9.20
N ASP A 39 -35.22 -17.08 8.76
CA ASP A 39 -35.64 -15.88 9.49
C ASP A 39 -34.53 -14.84 9.73
N SER A 40 -33.46 -14.87 8.93
CA SER A 40 -32.37 -13.89 8.97
C SER A 40 -32.82 -12.56 8.38
N ARG A 41 -32.51 -11.45 9.07
CA ARG A 41 -32.87 -10.09 8.63
C ARG A 41 -32.00 -9.04 9.30
N GLY A 42 -31.90 -7.87 8.67
CA GLY A 42 -31.20 -6.70 9.21
C GLY A 42 -32.03 -5.96 10.25
N ALA A 43 -31.37 -5.15 11.08
CA ALA A 43 -32.00 -4.43 12.18
C ALA A 43 -33.15 -3.50 11.77
N PHE A 44 -33.11 -2.93 10.56
CA PHE A 44 -34.17 -2.04 10.08
C PHE A 44 -35.46 -2.76 9.69
N TYR A 45 -35.43 -4.08 9.54
CA TYR A 45 -36.62 -4.89 9.23
C TYR A 45 -37.33 -5.42 10.48
N GLY A 46 -36.91 -5.01 11.68
CA GLY A 46 -37.56 -5.36 12.95
C GLY A 46 -37.37 -6.83 13.37
N GLY A 47 -38.15 -7.27 14.36
CA GLY A 47 -38.09 -8.63 14.90
C GLY A 47 -36.69 -9.02 15.41
N SER A 48 -36.17 -10.15 14.93
CA SER A 48 -34.83 -10.68 15.25
C SER A 48 -33.67 -9.84 14.68
N GLY A 49 -33.93 -8.83 13.84
CA GLY A 49 -32.89 -8.09 13.12
C GLY A 49 -31.91 -7.33 14.00
N ARG A 50 -32.32 -6.87 15.19
CA ARG A 50 -31.41 -6.22 16.15
C ARG A 50 -30.32 -7.19 16.63
N ILE A 51 -30.66 -8.47 16.75
CA ILE A 51 -29.71 -9.52 17.13
C ILE A 51 -28.70 -9.73 16.00
N GLN A 52 -29.13 -9.62 14.73
CA GLN A 52 -28.22 -9.73 13.59
C GLN A 52 -27.15 -8.64 13.57
N PHE A 53 -27.54 -7.38 13.85
CA PHE A 53 -26.56 -6.30 13.96
C PHE A 53 -25.54 -6.55 15.09
N LEU A 54 -26.00 -7.02 16.25
CA LEU A 54 -25.11 -7.38 17.36
C LEU A 54 -24.16 -8.53 16.98
N LYS A 55 -24.65 -9.55 16.27
CA LYS A 55 -23.80 -10.64 15.76
C LYS A 55 -22.67 -10.11 14.88
N GLN A 56 -22.97 -9.16 13.99
CA GLN A 56 -21.94 -8.57 13.11
C GLN A 56 -20.90 -7.77 13.89
N ILE A 57 -21.30 -7.04 14.93
CA ILE A 57 -20.35 -6.34 15.81
C ILE A 57 -19.44 -7.33 16.54
N VAL A 58 -20.02 -8.38 17.15
CA VAL A 58 -19.24 -9.38 17.89
C VAL A 58 -18.29 -10.12 16.97
N ALA A 59 -18.76 -10.51 15.78
CA ALA A 59 -17.93 -11.15 14.77
C ALA A 59 -16.78 -10.23 14.33
N ALA A 60 -17.04 -8.95 14.06
CA ALA A 60 -16.01 -7.98 13.68
C ALA A 60 -14.96 -7.81 14.79
N LEU A 61 -15.38 -7.65 16.05
CA LEU A 61 -14.47 -7.53 17.18
C LEU A 61 -13.61 -8.78 17.38
N PHE A 62 -14.21 -9.97 17.20
CA PHE A 62 -13.47 -11.23 17.25
C PHE A 62 -12.40 -11.30 16.16
N VAL A 63 -12.76 -11.00 14.90
CA VAL A 63 -11.81 -11.03 13.78
C VAL A 63 -10.68 -10.01 13.97
N ILE A 64 -10.99 -8.80 14.43
CA ILE A 64 -9.99 -7.77 14.73
C ILE A 64 -9.04 -8.24 15.83
N GLY A 65 -9.59 -8.69 16.97
CA GLY A 65 -8.80 -9.13 18.11
C GLY A 65 -7.93 -10.34 17.77
N TRP A 66 -8.51 -11.33 17.08
CA TRP A 66 -7.79 -12.52 16.64
C TRP A 66 -6.61 -12.15 15.73
N ASN A 67 -6.83 -11.33 14.69
CA ASN A 67 -5.77 -10.94 13.77
C ASN A 67 -4.66 -10.11 14.44
N ILE A 68 -5.01 -9.19 15.35
CA ILE A 68 -4.01 -8.44 16.11
C ILE A 68 -3.13 -9.40 16.93
N VAL A 69 -3.75 -10.33 17.65
CA VAL A 69 -3.02 -11.28 18.50
C VAL A 69 -2.18 -12.24 17.66
N SER A 70 -2.78 -12.90 16.67
CA SER A 70 -2.11 -13.92 15.86
C SER A 70 -0.99 -13.34 15.01
N THR A 71 -1.24 -12.22 14.31
CA THR A 71 -0.24 -11.59 13.46
C THR A 71 0.93 -11.07 14.29
N SER A 72 0.65 -10.43 15.42
CA SER A 72 1.70 -9.95 16.33
C SER A 72 2.52 -11.10 16.90
N ALA A 73 1.88 -12.19 17.33
CA ALA A 73 2.57 -13.36 17.84
C ALA A 73 3.50 -14.00 16.79
N ILE A 74 3.02 -14.15 15.56
CA ILE A 74 3.82 -14.70 14.45
C ILE A 74 5.00 -13.78 14.13
N CYS A 75 4.76 -12.47 13.96
CA CYS A 75 5.82 -11.51 13.66
C CYS A 75 6.87 -11.47 14.78
N LEU A 76 6.45 -11.47 16.04
CA LEU A 76 7.38 -11.49 17.17
C LEU A 76 8.16 -12.80 17.25
N ALA A 77 7.54 -13.94 16.94
CA ALA A 77 8.23 -15.23 16.89
C ALA A 77 9.28 -15.27 15.78
N ILE A 78 8.97 -14.78 14.58
CA ILE A 78 9.93 -14.71 13.46
C ILE A 78 11.09 -13.75 13.79
N LYS A 79 10.79 -12.62 14.46
CA LYS A 79 11.79 -11.63 14.87
C LYS A 79 12.88 -12.20 15.77
N LEU A 80 12.64 -13.33 16.45
CA LEU A 80 13.66 -14.02 17.26
C LEU A 80 14.77 -14.64 16.40
N PHE A 81 14.49 -14.93 15.14
CA PHE A 81 15.43 -15.61 14.23
C PHE A 81 15.94 -14.69 13.11
N VAL A 82 15.08 -13.84 12.56
CA VAL A 82 15.39 -12.99 11.40
C VAL A 82 14.79 -11.59 11.57
N PRO A 83 15.55 -10.50 11.26
CA PRO A 83 14.99 -9.16 11.26
C PRO A 83 13.90 -9.01 10.19
N LEU A 84 12.68 -8.67 10.61
CA LEU A 84 11.53 -8.48 9.71
C LEU A 84 11.58 -7.19 8.87
N ARG A 85 12.39 -6.22 9.29
CA ARG A 85 12.55 -4.92 8.61
C ARG A 85 14.04 -4.69 8.41
N MET A 86 14.38 -4.26 7.21
CA MET A 86 15.73 -3.85 6.83
C MET A 86 16.20 -2.66 7.70
N PRO A 87 17.52 -2.48 7.92
CA PRO A 87 18.05 -1.30 8.59
C PRO A 87 17.64 0.00 7.88
N ASP A 88 17.40 1.07 8.64
CA ASP A 88 16.90 2.33 8.08
C ASP A 88 17.84 2.94 7.01
N GLU A 89 19.17 2.75 7.14
CA GLU A 89 20.15 3.20 6.13
C GLU A 89 19.99 2.48 4.78
N GLN A 90 19.74 1.16 4.79
CA GLN A 90 19.52 0.39 3.56
C GLN A 90 18.12 0.63 2.98
N LEU A 91 17.11 0.87 3.84
CA LEU A 91 15.76 1.27 3.41
C LEU A 91 15.76 2.57 2.60
N MET A 92 16.66 3.50 2.89
CA MET A 92 16.81 4.76 2.14
C MET A 92 17.35 4.55 0.73
N ILE A 93 18.16 3.51 0.52
CA ILE A 93 18.70 3.14 -0.79
C ILE A 93 17.65 2.32 -1.55
N GLY A 94 16.92 1.45 -0.85
CA GLY A 94 15.81 0.67 -1.41
C GLY A 94 16.29 -0.62 -2.09
N ASP A 95 15.69 -0.94 -3.23
CA ASP A 95 15.88 -2.24 -3.90
C ASP A 95 17.32 -2.43 -4.40
N ASP A 96 18.00 -1.34 -4.79
CA ASP A 96 19.42 -1.33 -5.16
C ASP A 96 20.34 -1.87 -4.04
N ALA A 97 20.01 -1.58 -2.77
CA ALA A 97 20.80 -2.10 -1.64
C ALA A 97 20.66 -3.61 -1.41
N VAL A 98 19.60 -4.24 -1.91
CA VAL A 98 19.33 -5.67 -1.71
C VAL A 98 19.65 -6.49 -2.94
N HIS A 99 19.22 -6.01 -4.11
CA HIS A 99 19.28 -6.75 -5.37
C HIS A 99 20.28 -6.13 -6.36
N GLY A 100 20.80 -4.92 -6.12
CA GLY A 100 21.69 -4.23 -7.07
C GLY A 100 21.03 -3.85 -8.39
N GLU A 101 19.70 -3.80 -8.38
CA GLU A 101 18.86 -3.50 -9.54
C GLU A 101 18.06 -2.23 -9.30
N GLU A 102 18.02 -1.38 -10.32
CA GLU A 102 17.13 -0.22 -10.39
C GLU A 102 15.91 -0.58 -11.23
N ALA A 103 14.71 -0.51 -10.64
CA ALA A 103 13.46 -0.88 -11.31
C ALA A 103 13.21 -0.09 -12.62
N TYR A 104 13.82 1.08 -12.76
CA TYR A 104 13.84 1.88 -13.98
C TYR A 104 15.24 2.39 -14.29
N ALA A 105 16.02 1.63 -15.06
CA ALA A 105 17.24 2.13 -15.67
C ALA A 105 16.89 2.99 -16.90
N LEU A 106 16.31 4.17 -16.68
CA LEU A 106 15.98 5.15 -17.73
C LEU A 106 17.21 5.57 -18.56
N TRP A 107 18.41 5.26 -18.06
CA TRP A 107 19.74 5.52 -18.63
C TRP A 107 20.64 4.26 -18.57
N GLY A 108 20.04 3.06 -18.60
CA GLY A 108 20.72 1.78 -18.37
C GLY A 108 21.50 1.19 -19.55
N ASP A 109 21.45 1.79 -20.74
CA ASP A 109 22.22 1.31 -21.90
C ASP A 109 23.67 1.81 -21.93
N GLY A 110 24.16 2.40 -20.82
CA GLY A 110 25.55 2.85 -20.68
C GLY A 110 25.83 4.23 -21.25
N ASP A 111 24.79 4.97 -21.66
CA ASP A 111 24.95 6.37 -22.05
C ASP A 111 25.21 7.23 -20.81
N LYS A 112 26.32 7.98 -20.83
CA LYS A 112 26.62 8.98 -19.81
C LYS A 112 25.80 10.23 -20.11
N TYR A 113 25.24 10.86 -19.08
CA TYR A 113 24.61 12.17 -19.23
C TYR A 113 25.64 13.17 -19.75
N ASP A 114 25.54 13.47 -21.05
CA ASP A 114 26.34 14.48 -21.71
C ASP A 114 25.53 15.79 -21.74
N PRO A 115 25.83 16.76 -20.86
CA PRO A 115 25.14 18.05 -20.86
C PRO A 115 25.41 18.86 -22.14
N THR A 116 26.33 18.42 -23.00
CA THR A 116 26.60 19.05 -24.30
C THR A 116 25.77 18.47 -25.44
N ASN A 117 25.13 17.32 -25.23
CA ASN A 117 24.30 16.68 -26.25
C ASN A 117 22.81 17.03 -26.09
N SER A 118 22.43 18.19 -26.61
CA SER A 118 21.04 18.68 -26.60
C SER A 118 20.13 17.98 -27.62
N SER A 119 20.61 16.98 -28.37
CA SER A 119 19.90 16.41 -29.52
C SER A 119 18.77 15.43 -29.18
N ASN A 120 18.58 15.07 -27.90
CA ASN A 120 17.62 14.04 -27.49
C ASN A 120 16.48 14.53 -26.58
N TRP A 121 16.20 15.83 -26.54
CA TRP A 121 14.96 16.31 -25.91
C TRP A 121 13.77 16.15 -26.87
N PRO A 122 12.72 15.37 -26.53
CA PRO A 122 11.52 15.29 -27.35
C PRO A 122 10.73 16.59 -27.20
N GLY A 123 10.97 17.51 -28.13
CA GLY A 123 10.14 18.67 -28.42
C GLY A 123 10.24 19.79 -27.38
N GLN A 124 10.90 20.88 -27.75
CA GLN A 124 10.48 22.24 -27.41
C GLN A 124 11.27 23.25 -28.27
N SER A 125 10.67 23.63 -29.39
CA SER A 125 11.09 24.82 -30.15
C SER A 125 10.68 26.07 -29.37
N PHE A 126 11.63 26.72 -28.70
CA PHE A 126 11.45 28.07 -28.17
C PHE A 126 12.51 29.01 -28.75
N PRO A 127 12.14 30.25 -29.12
CA PRO A 127 13.10 31.20 -29.67
C PRO A 127 14.07 31.69 -28.58
N GLU A 128 15.33 31.74 -28.98
CA GLU A 128 16.52 32.08 -28.21
C GLU A 128 16.41 33.43 -27.47
N ALA A 129 16.59 33.42 -26.14
CA ALA A 129 16.75 34.63 -25.34
C ALA A 129 17.68 34.43 -24.12
N ASN A 130 18.92 34.91 -24.28
CA ASN A 130 19.88 35.48 -23.32
C ASN A 130 20.29 34.70 -22.04
N PRO A 131 21.58 34.30 -21.88
CA PRO A 131 22.04 33.54 -20.72
C PRO A 131 22.48 34.44 -19.57
N ILE A 132 21.56 34.80 -18.68
CA ILE A 132 21.95 35.31 -17.36
C ILE A 132 20.99 34.80 -16.29
N ASN A 133 21.53 34.03 -15.35
CA ASN A 133 20.93 33.51 -14.11
C ASN A 133 19.91 32.37 -14.22
N MET A 134 20.41 31.13 -14.16
CA MET A 134 19.72 30.09 -13.39
C MET A 134 20.73 29.10 -12.80
N ALA A 135 21.22 29.40 -11.59
CA ALA A 135 21.87 28.40 -10.77
C ALA A 135 20.80 27.37 -10.35
N SER A 136 20.86 26.17 -10.91
CA SER A 136 20.00 25.06 -10.51
C SER A 136 20.47 24.52 -9.15
N PRO A 137 19.61 24.48 -8.11
CA PRO A 137 20.00 24.06 -6.77
C PRO A 137 20.11 22.53 -6.60
N TYR A 138 20.03 21.76 -7.68
CA TYR A 138 19.92 20.30 -7.66
C TYR A 138 21.21 19.55 -8.06
N ILE A 139 22.38 20.01 -7.62
CA ILE A 139 23.62 19.25 -7.83
C ILE A 139 24.01 18.56 -6.51
N ASN A 140 23.39 17.40 -6.25
CA ASN A 140 23.90 16.36 -5.35
C ASN A 140 23.10 15.05 -5.53
N VAL A 141 23.11 14.48 -6.74
CA VAL A 141 22.62 13.10 -6.92
C VAL A 141 23.58 12.33 -7.81
N ALA A 142 23.86 11.09 -7.38
CA ALA A 142 24.58 10.02 -8.07
C ALA A 142 26.11 10.18 -8.19
N ARG A 143 26.82 9.81 -7.11
CA ARG A 143 28.22 9.37 -7.20
C ARG A 143 28.24 7.86 -7.39
N GLY A 144 28.19 7.41 -8.64
CA GLY A 144 28.34 5.99 -8.98
C GLY A 144 29.70 5.45 -8.54
N VAL A 145 29.73 4.30 -7.88
CA VAL A 145 30.95 3.58 -7.51
C VAL A 145 31.33 2.66 -8.67
N THR A 146 32.47 2.94 -9.30
CA THR A 146 33.06 2.04 -10.30
C THR A 146 33.75 0.87 -9.59
N VAL A 147 33.21 -0.34 -9.74
CA VAL A 147 33.93 -1.57 -9.36
C VAL A 147 34.88 -1.91 -10.52
N ASN A 148 36.20 -1.83 -10.28
CA ASN A 148 37.19 -2.37 -11.21
C ASN A 148 37.25 -3.90 -11.01
N LEU A 149 37.00 -4.64 -12.10
CA LEU A 149 37.34 -6.06 -12.23
C LEU A 149 38.84 -6.24 -12.51
#